data_AF-A0A2H0RDA5-F1
#
_entry.id   AF-A0A2H0RDA5-F1
#
_cell.length_a   1.000
_cell.length_b   1.000
_cell.length_c   1.000
_cell.angle_alpha   90.00
_cell.angle_beta   90.00
_cell.angle_gamma   90.00
#
_symmetry.space_group_name_H-M   'P 1'
#
loop_
_entity.id
_entity.type
_entity.pdbx_description
1 polymer ?
#
loop_
_entity_poly.entity_id
_entity_poly.type
_entity_poly.pdbx_seq_one_letter_code
_entity_poly.pdbx_strand_id
1 'polypeptide(L)' 'MLILYVKTGCPFCAKVLSYAQAEDIELDVRNIAEEDNLKELMEKGGERQVPYLDDTEHNMRMYESDNIVDYLRTHYASKA' A
#
# COMPACT_ATOMS: atom_id res chain seq x y z
N MET A 1 5.53 6.39 -8.17
CA MET A 1 5.46 6.62 -6.71
C MET A 1 4.47 5.64 -6.14
N LEU A 2 4.85 4.95 -5.07
CA LEU A 2 4.00 3.97 -4.38
C LEU A 2 3.35 4.63 -3.16
N ILE A 3 2.02 4.66 -3.13
CA ILE A 3 1.25 5.15 -1.98
C ILE A 3 0.56 3.96 -1.33
N LEU A 4 0.77 3.77 -0.02
CA LEU A 4 0.12 2.72 0.76
C LEU A 4 -0.82 3.33 1.81
N TYR A 5 -2.11 3.07 1.67
CA TYR A 5 -3.10 3.48 2.66
C TYR A 5 -3.21 2.43 3.75
N VAL A 6 -3.10 2.89 5.00
CA VAL A 6 -3.00 2.02 6.18
C VAL A 6 -3.91 2.51 7.30
N LYS A 7 -4.12 1.65 8.29
CA LYS A 7 -4.73 2.00 9.57
C LYS A 7 -3.85 1.54 10.71
N THR A 8 -3.71 2.36 11.74
CA THR A 8 -2.98 2.00 12.97
C THR A 8 -3.50 0.69 13.56
N GLY A 9 -2.59 -0.23 13.87
CA GLY A 9 -2.92 -1.54 14.45
C GLY A 9 -3.43 -2.59 13.44
N CYS A 10 -3.44 -2.30 12.13
CA CYS A 10 -3.83 -3.30 11.14
C CYS A 10 -2.70 -4.31 10.87
N PRO A 11 -2.89 -5.61 11.14
CA PRO A 11 -1.85 -6.63 10.90
C PRO A 11 -1.52 -6.83 9.42
N PHE A 12 -2.50 -6.67 8.53
CA PHE A 12 -2.30 -6.79 7.08
C PHE A 12 -1.48 -5.62 6.51
N CYS A 13 -1.65 -4.40 7.04
CA CYS A 13 -0.81 -3.26 6.70
C CYS A 13 0.63 -3.49 7.19
N ALA A 14 0.79 -4.00 8.42
CA ALA A 14 2.11 -4.31 8.97
C ALA A 14 2.86 -5.33 8.10
N LYS A 15 2.17 -6.35 7.58
CA LYS A 15 2.76 -7.32 6.62
C LYS A 15 3.38 -6.64 5.40
N VAL A 16 2.64 -5.74 4.74
CA VAL A 16 3.14 -5.01 3.55
C VAL A 16 4.32 -4.11 3.92
N LEU A 17 4.21 -3.35 5.02
CA LEU A 17 5.26 -2.46 5.48
C LEU A 17 6.56 -3.20 5.82
N SER A 18 6.46 -4.35 6.50
CA SER A 18 7.63 -5.19 6.82
C SER A 18 8.30 -5.73 5.56
N TYR A 19 7.51 -6.13 4.54
CA TYR A 19 8.07 -6.57 3.26
C TYR A 19 8.79 -5.43 2.54
N ALA A 20 8.14 -4.27 2.41
CA ALA A 20 8.73 -3.10 1.75
C ALA A 20 10.03 -2.66 2.46
N GLN A 21 10.05 -2.67 3.80
CA GLN A 21 11.25 -2.38 4.57
C GLN A 21 12.37 -3.40 4.33
N ALA A 22 12.06 -4.69 4.24
CA ALA A 22 13.07 -5.74 4.02
C ALA A 22 13.73 -5.65 2.64
N GLU A 23 12.98 -5.17 1.64
CA GLU A 23 13.44 -5.02 0.25
C GLU A 23 13.89 -3.58 -0.08
N ASP A 24 13.98 -2.70 0.92
CA ASP A 24 14.33 -1.28 0.77
C ASP A 24 13.45 -0.52 -0.25
N ILE A 25 12.15 -0.86 -0.27
CA ILE A 25 11.15 -0.24 -1.13
C ILE A 25 10.53 0.97 -0.41
N GLU A 26 10.69 2.16 -1.00
CA GLU A 26 10.09 3.38 -0.48
C GLU A 26 8.57 3.42 -0.74
N LEU A 27 7.80 3.65 0.33
CA LEU A 27 6.34 3.82 0.29
C LEU A 27 5.94 5.15 0.93
N ASP A 28 5.06 5.90 0.26
CA ASP A 28 4.30 7.00 0.87
C ASP A 28 3.15 6.42 1.69
N VAL A 29 3.32 6.35 3.01
CA VAL A 29 2.35 5.71 3.91
C VAL A 29 1.33 6.72 4.40
N ARG A 30 0.06 6.51 4.04
CA ARG A 30 -1.06 7.40 4.38
C ARG A 30 -2.02 6.73 5.36
N ASN A 31 -2.15 7.29 6.56
CA ASN A 31 -3.05 6.74 7.57
C ASN A 31 -4.47 7.26 7.37
N ILE A 32 -5.44 6.35 7.24
CA ILE A 32 -6.87 6.68 7.06
C ILE A 32 -7.57 7.13 8.37
N ALA A 33 -6.81 7.31 9.45
CA ALA A 33 -7.27 8.07 10.61
C ALA A 33 -7.43 9.56 10.27
N GLU A 34 -6.65 10.06 9.31
CA GLU A 34 -6.78 11.40 8.76
C GLU A 34 -7.91 11.42 7.71
N GLU A 35 -8.76 12.44 7.77
CA GLU A 35 -9.97 12.54 6.93
C GLU A 35 -9.62 12.65 5.43
N ASP A 36 -8.59 13.42 5.08
CA ASP A 36 -8.16 13.62 3.69
C ASP A 36 -7.69 12.30 3.05
N ASN A 37 -6.92 11.50 3.80
CA ASN A 37 -6.45 10.18 3.34
C ASN A 37 -7.61 9.19 3.17
N LEU A 38 -8.58 9.22 4.08
CA LEU A 38 -9.78 8.40 3.96
C LEU A 38 -10.60 8.79 2.73
N LYS A 39 -10.78 10.09 2.50
CA LYS A 39 -11.50 10.60 1.33
C LYS A 39 -10.83 10.17 0.04
N GLU A 40 -9.50 10.31 -0.05
CA GLU A 40 -8.73 9.88 -1.22
C GLU A 40 -8.83 8.36 -1.44
N LEU A 41 -8.77 7.56 -0.37
CA LEU A 41 -9.00 6.12 -0.45
C LEU A 41 -10.41 5.81 -1.00
N MET A 42 -11.45 6.49 -0.50
CA MET A 42 -12.81 6.27 -0.97
C MET A 42 -12.99 6.67 -2.44
N GLU A 43 -12.33 7.74 -2.89
CA GLU A 43 -12.36 8.18 -4.30
C GLU A 43 -11.64 7.21 -5.24
N LYS A 44 -10.50 6.65 -4.83
CA LYS A 44 -9.67 5.78 -5.67
C LYS A 44 -10.04 4.30 -5.58
N GLY A 45 -10.40 3.85 -4.39
CA GLY A 45 -10.60 2.45 -4.05
C GLY A 45 -12.06 2.08 -3.77
N GLY A 46 -12.96 3.04 -3.54
CA GLY A 46 -14.40 2.82 -3.40
C GLY A 46 -14.87 2.25 -2.05
N GLU A 47 -13.96 1.79 -1.19
CA GLU A 47 -14.29 1.20 0.10
C GLU A 47 -13.25 1.52 1.18
N ARG A 48 -13.67 1.44 2.45
CA ARG A 48 -12.79 1.67 3.61
C ARG A 48 -11.99 0.42 3.98
N GLN A 49 -11.44 -0.26 2.98
CA GLN A 49 -10.59 -1.45 3.14
C GLN A 49 -9.11 -1.03 3.15
N VAL A 50 -8.30 -1.69 3.99
CA VAL A 50 -6.85 -1.51 4.04
C VAL A 50 -6.16 -2.86 4.26
N PRO A 51 -4.92 -3.07 3.77
CA PRO A 51 -4.11 -2.13 2.99
C PRO A 51 -4.63 -1.91 1.56
N TYR A 52 -4.38 -0.71 1.02
CA TYR A 52 -4.62 -0.36 -0.38
C TYR A 52 -3.36 0.28 -0.97
N LEU A 53 -2.92 -0.22 -2.12
CA LEU A 53 -1.77 0.31 -2.85
C LEU A 53 -2.25 1.11 -4.07
N ASP A 54 -1.70 2.31 -4.26
CA ASP A 54 -1.79 3.10 -5.49
C ASP A 54 -0.39 3.34 -6.03
N ASP A 55 -0.06 2.66 -7.12
CA ASP A 55 1.17 2.82 -7.87
C ASP A 55 0.90 3.73 -9.07
N THR A 56 1.38 4.98 -8.94
CA THR A 56 1.16 6.01 -9.95
C THR A 56 2.03 5.83 -11.20
N GLU A 57 3.13 5.07 -11.12
CA GLU A 57 4.01 4.82 -12.26
C GLU A 57 3.41 3.78 -13.21
N HIS A 58 2.85 2.71 -12.63
CA HIS A 58 2.23 1.64 -13.40
C HIS A 58 0.72 1.82 -13.61
N ASN A 59 0.14 2.90 -13.08
CA ASN A 59 -1.31 3.11 -13.03
C ASN A 59 -2.06 1.90 -12.41
N MET A 60 -1.45 1.31 -11.39
CA MET A 60 -1.94 0.09 -10.75
C MET A 60 -2.51 0.41 -9.37
N ARG A 61 -3.68 -0.17 -9.07
CA ARG A 61 -4.39 0.02 -7.81
C ARG A 61 -4.91 -1.32 -7.32
N MET A 62 -4.69 -1.64 -6.06
CA MET A 62 -5.12 -2.94 -5.54
C MET A 62 -5.30 -2.97 -4.03
N TYR A 63 -6.14 -3.90 -3.61
CA TYR A 63 -6.31 -4.36 -2.24
C TYR A 63 -5.62 -5.72 -2.04
N GLU A 64 -5.83 -6.29 -0.85
CA GLU A 64 -5.30 -7.57 -0.38
C GLU A 64 -3.79 -7.52 -0.14
N SER A 65 -3.39 -7.70 1.13
CA SER A 65 -1.98 -7.60 1.52
C SER A 65 -1.07 -8.55 0.76
N ASP A 66 -1.59 -9.72 0.39
CA ASP A 66 -0.80 -10.77 -0.24
C ASP A 66 -0.54 -10.43 -1.71
N ASN A 67 -1.57 -9.93 -2.40
CA ASN A 67 -1.43 -9.40 -3.76
C ASN A 67 -0.48 -8.21 -3.79
N ILE A 68 -0.58 -7.30 -2.82
CA ILE A 68 0.31 -6.13 -2.71
C ILE A 68 1.76 -6.59 -2.53
N VAL A 69 2.02 -7.55 -1.63
CA VAL A 69 3.38 -8.07 -1.43
C VAL A 69 3.91 -8.74 -2.70
N ASP A 70 3.10 -9.56 -3.38
CA ASP A 70 3.52 -10.22 -4.61
C ASP A 70 3.76 -9.22 -5.76
N TYR A 71 2.97 -8.14 -5.81
CA TYR A 71 3.18 -7.04 -6.74
C TYR A 71 4.50 -6.31 -6.48
N LEU A 72 4.75 -5.90 -5.22
CA LEU A 72 6.00 -5.26 -4.83
C LEU A 72 7.21 -6.17 -5.10
N ARG A 73 7.08 -7.48 -4.84
CA ARG A 73 8.11 -8.47 -5.19
C ARG A 73 8.41 -8.52 -6.67
N THR A 74 7.38 -8.49 -7.50
CA THR A 74 7.53 -8.67 -8.96
C THR A 74 8.10 -7.42 -9.63
N HIS A 75 7.72 -6.24 -9.15
CA HIS A 75 7.99 -4.97 -9.83
C HIS A 75 9.11 -4.14 -9.17
N TYR A 76 9.32 -4.28 -7.87
CA TYR A 76 10.15 -3.37 -7.09
C TYR A 76 11.23 -4.03 -6.24
N ALA A 77 11.17 -5.35 -6.02
CA ALA A 77 12.27 -6.03 -5.34
C ALA A 77 13.53 -5.98 -6.19
N SER A 78 14.59 -5.41 -5.63
CA SER A 78 15.90 -5.45 -6.23
C SER A 78 16.36 -6.91 -6.26
N LYS A 79 16.51 -7.49 -7.45
CA LYS A 79 17.26 -8.74 -7.57
C LYS A 79 18.66 -8.47 -7.03
N ALA A 80 18.96 -9.02 -5.86
CA ALA A 80 20.33 -9.15 -5.37
C ALA A 80 21.20 -9.90 -6.40
#